data_AF-A0A4T2GSC3-F1
#
_entry.id   AF-A0A4T2GSC3-F1
#
_cell.length_a   1.000
_cell.length_b   1.000
_cell.length_c   1.000
_cell.angle_alpha   90.00
_cell.angle_beta   90.00
_cell.angle_gamma   90.00
#
_symmetry.space_group_name_H-M   'P 1'
#
loop_
_entity.id
_entity.type
_entity.pdbx_description
1 polymer ?
#
loop_
_entity_poly.entity_id
_entity_poly.type
_entity_poly.pdbx_seq_one_letter_code
_entity_poly.pdbx_strand_id
1 'polypeptide(L)'
;MIYWIIFGAFTAIFIGSFLREKRAFRNSIFLALSLASLFVAVAYATNGTIVNTLLNIVLYTVIPLILLFISFVFIYAGVIAIKRERFSLAHSLSIAFGVGIWGAFVAVAVTISAKNLSTITMSMVVLIALIAMYVIFTFSALFIYSQLYHLLPKNKNCDFIIVHGAGLLNGERVSPLLAGRLNKGIEVFESSGRKAKIIVSGGQGSDKNISEAEAMKNYLLEKGISEHNIIMEDQSTTTLENMMFSKKLWIR
;
A
#
# COMPACT_ATOMS: atom_id res chain seq x y z
N MET A 1 7.67 -32.02 12.61
CA MET A 1 7.90 -32.22 11.17
C MET A 1 6.86 -31.49 10.30
N ILE A 2 5.56 -31.61 10.58
CA ILE A 2 4.50 -30.97 9.77
C ILE A 2 4.64 -29.44 9.59
N TYR A 3 4.99 -28.70 10.65
CA TYR A 3 5.13 -27.24 10.57
C TYR A 3 6.28 -26.78 9.65
N TRP A 4 7.38 -27.54 9.62
CA TRP A 4 8.50 -27.27 8.71
C TRP A 4 8.14 -27.54 7.25
N ILE A 5 7.29 -28.54 6.99
CA ILE A 5 6.77 -28.82 5.64
C ILE A 5 5.88 -27.67 5.18
N ILE A 6 4.98 -27.18 6.05
CA ILE A 6 4.10 -26.04 5.74
C ILE A 6 4.93 -24.79 5.43
N PHE A 7 5.96 -24.51 6.24
CA PHE A 7 6.89 -23.41 5.99
C PHE A 7 7.61 -23.55 4.64
N GLY A 8 8.16 -24.74 4.35
CA GLY A 8 8.82 -25.03 3.09
C GLY A 8 7.88 -24.82 1.89
N ALA A 9 6.63 -25.27 2.00
CA ALA A 9 5.62 -25.12 0.95
C ALA A 9 5.29 -23.65 0.65
N PHE A 10 4.97 -22.85 1.67
CA PHE A 10 4.68 -21.41 1.46
C PHE A 10 5.89 -20.65 0.93
N THR A 11 7.09 -21.00 1.38
CA THR A 11 8.34 -20.39 0.90
C THR A 11 8.59 -20.74 -0.56
N ALA A 12 8.39 -21.99 -0.97
CA ALA A 12 8.51 -22.39 -2.37
C ALA A 12 7.50 -21.67 -3.27
N ILE A 13 6.24 -21.54 -2.81
CA ILE A 13 5.20 -20.78 -3.53
C ILE A 13 5.59 -19.30 -3.64
N PHE A 14 6.07 -18.70 -2.55
CA PHE A 14 6.53 -17.32 -2.54
C PHE A 14 7.67 -17.11 -3.55
N ILE A 15 8.71 -17.95 -3.51
CA ILE A 15 9.86 -17.87 -4.43
C ILE A 15 9.38 -18.03 -5.87
N GLY A 16 8.58 -19.05 -6.17
CA GLY A 16 8.05 -19.28 -7.52
C GLY A 16 7.23 -18.11 -8.05
N SER A 17 6.37 -17.52 -7.20
CA SER A 17 5.57 -16.34 -7.55
C SER A 17 6.42 -15.08 -7.70
N PHE A 18 7.41 -14.89 -6.83
CA PHE A 18 8.33 -13.75 -6.85
C PHE A 18 9.23 -13.75 -8.08
N LEU A 19 9.73 -14.91 -8.49
CA LEU A 19 10.56 -15.06 -9.68
C LEU A 19 9.78 -14.81 -10.98
N ARG A 20 8.49 -15.20 -11.03
CA ARG A 20 7.61 -14.92 -12.18
C ARG A 20 7.26 -13.44 -12.28
N GLU A 21 6.78 -12.86 -11.19
CA GLU A 21 6.37 -11.46 -11.17
C GLU A 21 6.58 -10.83 -9.79
N LYS A 22 7.69 -10.11 -9.64
CA LYS A 22 8.06 -9.37 -8.41
C LYS A 22 7.02 -8.33 -8.00
N ARG A 23 6.19 -7.85 -8.94
CA ARG A 23 5.16 -6.82 -8.71
C ARG A 23 3.83 -7.37 -8.20
N ALA A 24 3.65 -8.69 -8.25
CA ALA A 24 2.36 -9.30 -8.00
C ALA A 24 1.96 -9.16 -6.52
N PHE A 25 0.76 -8.64 -6.28
CA PHE A 25 0.18 -8.46 -4.96
C PHE A 25 0.18 -9.75 -4.13
N ARG A 26 -0.06 -10.90 -4.77
CA ARG A 26 -0.07 -12.23 -4.12
C ARG A 26 1.23 -12.57 -3.37
N ASN A 27 2.35 -11.97 -3.76
CA ASN A 27 3.64 -12.21 -3.10
C ASN A 27 3.64 -11.72 -1.65
N SER A 28 2.84 -10.68 -1.32
CA SER A 28 2.71 -10.21 0.06
C SER A 28 2.08 -11.28 0.96
N ILE A 29 1.02 -11.91 0.50
CA ILE A 29 0.31 -12.98 1.21
C ILE A 29 1.23 -14.20 1.37
N PHE A 30 1.90 -14.64 0.30
CA PHE A 30 2.77 -15.81 0.37
C PHE A 30 3.98 -15.58 1.28
N LEU A 31 4.57 -14.38 1.27
CA LEU A 31 5.63 -14.02 2.20
C LEU A 31 5.12 -14.04 3.64
N ALA A 32 3.97 -13.42 3.91
CA ALA A 32 3.40 -13.38 5.25
C ALA A 32 3.05 -14.79 5.78
N LEU A 33 2.48 -15.66 4.94
CA LEU A 33 2.20 -17.06 5.28
C LEU A 33 3.48 -17.86 5.53
N SER A 34 4.53 -17.64 4.74
CA SER A 34 5.86 -18.22 4.98
C SER A 34 6.42 -17.78 6.33
N LEU A 35 6.41 -16.48 6.65
CA LEU A 35 6.90 -15.98 7.95
C LEU A 35 6.06 -16.46 9.14
N ALA A 36 4.72 -16.50 9.00
CA ALA A 36 3.83 -16.98 10.05
C ALA A 36 4.03 -18.48 10.31
N SER A 37 4.16 -19.30 9.25
CA SER A 37 4.43 -20.73 9.39
C SER A 37 5.82 -21.01 9.95
N LEU A 38 6.83 -20.20 9.62
CA LEU A 38 8.14 -20.25 10.26
C LEU A 38 8.03 -19.99 11.77
N PHE A 39 7.33 -18.93 12.17
CA PHE A 39 7.12 -18.59 13.57
C PHE A 39 6.51 -19.75 14.35
N VAL A 40 5.46 -20.38 13.81
CA VAL A 40 4.81 -21.56 14.43
C VAL A 40 5.76 -22.75 14.49
N ALA A 41 6.52 -23.01 13.42
CA ALA A 41 7.47 -24.12 13.39
C ALA A 41 8.55 -23.98 14.46
N VAL A 42 9.10 -22.77 14.63
CA VAL A 42 10.11 -22.49 15.66
C VAL A 42 9.51 -22.54 17.06
N ALA A 43 8.33 -21.95 17.29
CA ALA A 43 7.66 -22.00 18.59
C ALA A 43 7.39 -23.45 19.04
N TYR A 44 6.92 -24.30 18.11
CA TYR A 44 6.72 -25.72 18.39
C TYR A 44 8.03 -26.47 18.65
N ALA A 45 9.07 -26.22 17.83
CA ALA A 45 10.36 -26.89 17.96
C ALA A 45 11.12 -26.52 19.26
N THR A 46 10.85 -25.32 19.80
CA THR A 46 11.52 -24.78 20.98
C THR A 46 10.67 -24.87 22.24
N ASN A 47 9.55 -25.61 22.20
CA ASN A 47 8.61 -25.68 23.32
C ASN A 47 9.31 -26.06 24.64
N GLY A 48 8.95 -25.36 25.73
CA GLY A 48 9.58 -25.52 27.05
C GLY A 48 10.95 -24.86 27.23
N THR A 49 11.55 -24.26 26.19
CA THR A 49 12.82 -23.53 26.30
C THR A 49 12.62 -22.03 26.52
N ILE A 50 13.70 -21.33 26.90
CA ILE A 50 13.73 -19.86 26.97
C ILE A 50 13.32 -19.21 25.63
N VAL A 51 13.64 -19.84 24.50
CA VAL A 51 13.30 -19.32 23.18
C VAL A 51 11.79 -19.30 22.99
N ASN A 52 11.07 -20.36 23.38
CA ASN A 52 9.61 -20.38 23.32
C ASN A 52 8.98 -19.34 24.25
N THR A 53 9.55 -19.11 25.44
CA THR A 53 9.10 -18.03 26.33
C THR A 53 9.24 -16.65 25.67
N LEU A 54 10.38 -16.38 25.02
CA LEU A 54 10.59 -15.14 24.28
C LEU A 54 9.62 -15.00 23.09
N LEU A 55 9.38 -16.07 22.34
CA LEU A 55 8.41 -16.07 21.24
C LEU A 55 6.99 -15.81 21.72
N ASN A 56 6.59 -16.36 22.86
CA ASN A 56 5.29 -16.09 23.46
C ASN A 56 5.16 -14.63 23.93
N ILE A 57 6.21 -14.03 24.50
CA ILE A 57 6.23 -12.60 24.83
C ILE A 57 6.06 -11.77 23.55
N VAL A 58 6.74 -12.14 22.46
CA VAL A 58 6.57 -11.46 21.17
C VAL A 58 5.14 -11.56 20.67
N LEU A 59 4.55 -12.77 20.69
CA LEU A 59 3.21 -13.04 20.18
C LEU A 59 2.11 -12.34 20.99
N TYR A 60 2.17 -12.45 22.31
CA TYR A 60 1.08 -12.01 23.20
C TYR A 60 1.27 -10.59 23.73
N THR A 61 2.45 -9.99 23.58
CA THR A 61 2.71 -8.63 24.06
C THR A 61 3.21 -7.71 22.96
N VAL A 62 4.31 -8.07 22.28
CA VAL A 62 4.94 -7.16 21.31
C VAL A 62 4.07 -6.93 20.07
N ILE A 63 3.52 -7.99 19.48
CA ILE A 63 2.65 -7.88 18.29
C ILE A 63 1.41 -7.01 18.59
N PRO A 64 0.64 -7.24 19.67
CA PRO A 64 -0.47 -6.36 20.06
C PRO A 64 -0.09 -4.89 20.21
N LEU A 65 1.06 -4.59 20.84
CA LEU A 65 1.55 -3.21 20.98
C LEU A 65 1.91 -2.58 19.64
N ILE A 66 2.54 -3.35 18.74
CA ILE A 66 2.82 -2.90 17.36
C ILE A 66 1.51 -2.60 16.63
N LEU A 67 0.47 -3.43 16.78
CA LEU A 67 -0.83 -3.19 16.14
C LEU A 67 -1.51 -1.92 16.66
N LEU A 68 -1.46 -1.68 17.97
CA LEU A 68 -1.94 -0.43 18.56
C LEU A 68 -1.14 0.76 18.05
N PHE A 69 0.18 0.66 17.95
CA PHE A 69 1.00 1.72 17.36
C PHE A 69 0.65 2.00 15.89
N ILE A 70 0.51 0.94 15.08
CA ILE A 70 0.11 1.04 13.68
C ILE A 70 -1.27 1.70 13.53
N SER A 71 -2.20 1.48 14.46
CA SER A 71 -3.52 2.12 14.43
C SER A 71 -3.43 3.65 14.51
N PHE A 72 -2.51 4.19 15.33
CA PHE A 72 -2.25 5.64 15.38
C PHE A 72 -1.67 6.15 14.06
N VAL A 73 -0.77 5.39 13.43
CA VAL A 73 -0.21 5.74 12.12
C VAL A 73 -1.32 5.80 11.06
N PHE A 74 -2.27 4.85 11.06
CA PHE A 74 -3.40 4.86 10.13
C PHE A 74 -4.33 6.07 10.35
N ILE A 75 -4.66 6.39 11.61
CA ILE A 75 -5.48 7.56 11.93
C ILE A 75 -4.78 8.84 11.50
N TYR A 76 -3.49 8.97 11.82
CA TYR A 76 -2.68 10.14 11.45
C TYR A 76 -2.59 10.30 9.92
N ALA A 77 -2.30 9.21 9.20
CA ALA A 77 -2.25 9.19 7.74
C ALA A 77 -3.59 9.60 7.12
N GLY A 78 -4.70 9.09 7.65
CA GLY A 78 -6.05 9.45 7.20
C GLY A 78 -6.38 10.92 7.43
N VAL A 79 -6.04 11.46 8.60
CA VAL A 79 -6.23 12.88 8.91
C VAL A 79 -5.39 13.76 7.98
N ILE A 80 -4.14 13.39 7.69
CA ILE A 80 -3.30 14.12 6.73
C ILE A 80 -3.91 14.08 5.33
N ALA A 81 -4.35 12.90 4.88
CA ALA A 81 -4.95 12.74 3.56
C ALA A 81 -6.19 13.65 3.40
N ILE A 82 -7.07 13.68 4.40
CA ILE A 82 -8.25 14.58 4.38
C ILE A 82 -7.85 16.06 4.39
N LYS A 83 -6.77 16.43 5.08
CA LYS A 83 -6.30 17.84 5.13
C LYS A 83 -5.57 18.29 3.86
N ARG A 84 -4.83 17.40 3.21
CA ARG A 84 -3.98 17.70 2.05
C ARG A 84 -4.67 17.45 0.71
N GLU A 85 -5.72 16.65 0.71
CA GLU A 85 -6.47 16.25 -0.47
C GLU A 85 -7.97 16.51 -0.27
N ARG A 86 -8.78 16.24 -1.29
CA ARG A 86 -10.23 16.34 -1.17
C ARG A 86 -10.75 15.22 -0.25
N PHE A 87 -11.79 15.51 0.53
CA PHE A 87 -12.49 14.48 1.29
C PHE A 87 -12.96 13.37 0.35
N SER A 88 -12.61 12.13 0.66
CA SER A 88 -13.03 10.94 -0.07
C SER A 88 -13.33 9.82 0.92
N LEU A 89 -14.25 8.91 0.56
CA LEU A 89 -14.55 7.71 1.37
C LEU A 89 -13.31 6.82 1.55
N ALA A 90 -12.37 6.85 0.61
CA ALA A 90 -11.12 6.13 0.73
C ALA A 90 -10.22 6.72 1.84
N HIS A 91 -10.20 8.03 2.02
CA HIS A 91 -9.41 8.67 3.07
C HIS A 91 -9.97 8.39 4.47
N SER A 92 -11.30 8.39 4.63
CA SER A 92 -11.94 8.04 5.91
C SER A 92 -11.79 6.57 6.27
N LEU A 93 -11.61 5.68 5.28
CA LEU A 93 -11.43 4.25 5.51
C LEU A 93 -10.17 3.94 6.35
N SER A 94 -9.07 4.68 6.14
CA SER A 94 -7.85 4.53 6.94
C SER A 94 -8.06 4.89 8.42
N ILE A 95 -8.83 5.95 8.69
CA ILE A 95 -9.22 6.35 10.05
C ILE A 95 -10.14 5.27 10.66
N ALA A 96 -11.12 4.80 9.89
CA ALA A 96 -12.04 3.75 10.32
C ALA A 96 -11.29 2.46 10.70
N PHE A 97 -10.26 2.07 9.95
CA PHE A 97 -9.41 0.92 10.31
C PHE A 97 -8.67 1.14 11.63
N GLY A 98 -8.05 2.31 11.83
CA GLY A 98 -7.36 2.61 13.08
C GLY A 98 -8.29 2.60 14.30
N VAL A 99 -9.47 3.20 14.17
CA VAL A 99 -10.52 3.15 15.22
C VAL A 99 -11.05 1.73 15.42
N GLY A 100 -11.23 0.98 14.34
CA GLY A 100 -11.69 -0.41 14.37
C GLY A 100 -10.74 -1.34 15.12
N ILE A 101 -9.42 -1.14 14.99
CA ILE A 101 -8.42 -1.87 15.78
C ILE A 101 -8.64 -1.62 17.28
N TRP A 102 -8.77 -0.36 17.70
CA TRP A 102 -9.07 -0.03 19.10
C TRP A 102 -10.40 -0.63 19.58
N GLY A 103 -11.44 -0.55 18.75
CA GLY A 103 -12.73 -1.18 19.03
C GLY A 103 -12.62 -2.68 19.26
N ALA A 104 -11.83 -3.39 18.45
CA ALA A 104 -11.58 -4.82 18.62
C ALA A 104 -10.85 -5.13 19.93
N PHE A 105 -9.84 -4.35 20.31
CA PHE A 105 -9.14 -4.52 21.59
C PHE A 105 -10.06 -4.29 22.79
N VAL A 106 -10.88 -3.24 22.74
CA VAL A 106 -11.88 -2.96 23.80
C VAL A 106 -12.91 -4.07 23.87
N ALA A 107 -13.43 -4.55 22.74
CA ALA A 107 -14.38 -5.65 22.70
C ALA A 107 -13.81 -6.91 23.37
N VAL A 108 -12.57 -7.28 23.04
CA VAL A 108 -11.89 -8.43 23.67
C VAL A 108 -11.72 -8.21 25.17
N ALA A 109 -11.24 -7.03 25.62
CA ALA A 109 -11.06 -6.72 27.02
C ALA A 109 -12.37 -6.77 27.83
N VAL A 110 -13.47 -6.26 27.25
CA VAL A 110 -14.81 -6.34 27.83
C VAL A 110 -15.26 -7.78 27.95
N THR A 111 -15.04 -8.61 26.92
CA THR A 111 -15.43 -10.03 26.98
C THR A 111 -14.67 -10.83 28.02
N ILE A 112 -13.38 -10.57 28.22
CA ILE A 112 -12.58 -11.24 29.24
C ILE A 112 -13.03 -10.82 30.66
N SER A 113 -13.44 -9.56 30.81
CA SER A 113 -13.88 -9.00 32.09
C SER A 113 -15.32 -9.38 32.46
N ALA A 114 -16.16 -9.68 31.46
CA ALA A 114 -17.56 -10.03 31.65
C ALA A 114 -17.71 -11.49 32.08
N LYS A 115 -18.21 -11.72 33.30
CA LYS A 115 -18.31 -13.07 33.89
C LYS A 115 -19.43 -13.95 33.32
N ASN A 116 -20.37 -13.43 32.53
CA ASN A 116 -21.51 -14.18 31.99
C ASN A 116 -22.04 -13.57 30.67
N LEU A 117 -21.34 -13.79 29.56
CA LEU A 117 -21.83 -13.41 28.24
C LEU A 117 -22.63 -14.56 27.60
N SER A 118 -23.69 -14.21 26.86
CA SER A 118 -24.42 -15.19 26.07
C SER A 118 -23.50 -15.82 25.00
N THR A 119 -23.76 -17.07 24.63
CA THR A 119 -23.02 -17.76 23.56
C THR A 119 -23.06 -16.98 22.23
N ILE A 120 -24.17 -16.30 21.95
CA ILE A 120 -24.33 -15.48 20.74
C ILE A 120 -23.38 -14.28 20.79
N THR A 121 -23.30 -13.59 21.93
CA THR A 121 -22.40 -12.44 22.11
C THR A 121 -20.94 -12.86 21.95
N MET A 122 -20.54 -13.99 22.53
CA MET A 122 -19.18 -14.51 22.39
C MET A 122 -18.85 -14.84 20.93
N SER A 123 -19.76 -15.53 20.22
CA SER A 123 -19.57 -15.85 18.81
C SER A 123 -19.42 -14.61 17.93
N MET A 124 -20.21 -13.56 18.19
CA MET A 124 -20.09 -12.28 17.47
C MET A 124 -18.75 -11.59 17.72
N VAL A 125 -18.27 -11.59 18.97
CA VAL A 125 -16.96 -11.00 19.30
C VAL A 125 -15.83 -11.77 18.64
N VAL A 126 -15.87 -13.11 18.66
CA VAL A 126 -14.88 -13.94 17.95
C VAL A 126 -14.90 -13.67 16.45
N LEU A 127 -16.08 -13.57 15.84
CA LEU A 127 -16.20 -13.24 14.41
C LEU A 127 -15.59 -11.87 14.08
N ILE A 128 -15.91 -10.84 14.87
CA ILE A 128 -15.34 -9.50 14.70
C ILE A 128 -13.82 -9.53 14.86
N ALA A 129 -13.31 -10.26 15.86
CA ALA A 129 -11.88 -10.42 16.09
C ALA A 129 -11.18 -11.14 14.91
N LEU A 130 -11.79 -12.16 14.33
CA LEU A 130 -11.27 -12.87 13.16
C LEU A 130 -11.24 -11.97 11.92
N ILE A 131 -12.30 -11.20 11.68
CA ILE A 131 -12.35 -10.23 10.58
C ILE A 131 -11.27 -9.15 10.77
N ALA A 132 -11.15 -8.60 11.97
CA ALA A 132 -10.11 -7.62 12.30
C ALA A 132 -8.71 -8.20 12.10
N MET A 133 -8.46 -9.42 12.58
CA MET A 133 -7.19 -10.12 12.40
C MET A 133 -6.87 -10.36 10.92
N TYR A 134 -7.84 -10.79 10.11
CA TYR A 134 -7.67 -10.98 8.67
C TYR A 134 -7.30 -9.67 7.94
N VAL A 135 -8.02 -8.59 8.26
CA VAL A 135 -7.76 -7.26 7.69
C VAL A 135 -6.35 -6.80 8.08
N ILE A 136 -6.03 -6.82 9.38
CA ILE A 136 -4.72 -6.43 9.90
C ILE A 136 -3.61 -7.25 9.24
N PHE A 137 -3.76 -8.57 9.20
CA PHE A 137 -2.80 -9.47 8.56
C PHE A 137 -2.56 -9.09 7.10
N THR A 138 -3.63 -8.88 6.32
CA THR A 138 -3.53 -8.52 4.91
C THR A 138 -2.86 -7.17 4.70
N PHE A 139 -3.26 -6.14 5.45
CA PHE A 139 -2.66 -4.80 5.35
C PHE A 139 -1.20 -4.79 5.80
N SER A 140 -0.86 -5.47 6.90
CA SER A 140 0.52 -5.60 7.37
C SER A 140 1.38 -6.36 6.37
N ALA A 141 0.88 -7.46 5.81
CA ALA A 141 1.57 -8.22 4.76
C ALA A 141 1.90 -7.33 3.55
N LEU A 142 0.93 -6.52 3.11
CA LEU A 142 1.11 -5.58 2.01
C LEU A 142 2.10 -4.48 2.32
N PHE A 143 2.01 -3.91 3.52
CA PHE A 143 2.91 -2.86 3.94
C PHE A 143 4.35 -3.37 3.97
N ILE A 144 4.60 -4.52 4.62
CA ILE A 144 5.92 -5.15 4.71
C ILE A 144 6.45 -5.48 3.31
N TYR A 145 5.63 -6.10 2.47
CA TYR A 145 6.02 -6.45 1.11
C TYR A 145 6.30 -5.21 0.25
N SER A 146 5.54 -4.13 0.42
CA SER A 146 5.79 -2.85 -0.25
C SER A 146 7.16 -2.30 0.12
N GLN A 147 7.52 -2.28 1.42
CA GLN A 147 8.86 -1.86 1.85
C GLN A 147 9.95 -2.74 1.25
N LEU A 148 9.76 -4.06 1.27
CA LEU A 148 10.70 -5.00 0.64
C LEU A 148 10.85 -4.71 -0.86
N TYR A 149 9.74 -4.50 -1.56
CA TYR A 149 9.73 -4.19 -2.99
C TYR A 149 10.40 -2.85 -3.31
N HIS A 150 10.31 -1.87 -2.41
CA HIS A 150 11.01 -0.60 -2.53
C HIS A 150 12.54 -0.72 -2.47
N LEU A 151 13.05 -1.70 -1.72
CA LEU A 151 14.48 -1.99 -1.59
C LEU A 151 15.06 -2.75 -2.79
N LEU A 152 14.22 -3.35 -3.64
CA LEU A 152 14.70 -4.08 -4.80
C LEU A 152 15.34 -3.12 -5.83
N PRO A 153 16.46 -3.51 -6.46
CA PRO A 153 17.07 -2.71 -7.50
C PRO A 153 16.09 -2.56 -8.67
N LYS A 154 15.88 -1.31 -9.07
CA LYS A 154 15.03 -0.95 -10.21
C LYS A 154 15.93 -0.49 -11.34
N ASN A 155 15.76 -1.07 -12.52
CA ASN A 155 16.39 -0.53 -13.72
C ASN A 155 15.75 0.84 -14.00
N LYS A 156 16.56 1.90 -13.96
CA LYS A 156 16.12 3.27 -14.24
C LYS A 156 16.36 3.70 -15.68
N ASN A 157 16.93 2.83 -16.53
CA ASN A 157 16.96 3.07 -17.97
C ASN A 157 15.57 2.79 -18.55
N CYS A 158 14.91 3.86 -18.99
CA CYS A 158 13.64 3.79 -19.72
C CYS A 158 13.61 4.87 -20.80
N ASP A 159 12.91 4.59 -21.90
CA ASP A 159 12.73 5.56 -22.99
C ASP A 159 11.60 6.55 -22.68
N PHE A 160 10.64 6.12 -21.86
CA PHE A 160 9.47 6.91 -21.48
C PHE A 160 9.16 6.77 -19.97
N ILE A 161 8.70 7.86 -19.39
CA ILE A 161 8.21 7.96 -18.01
C ILE A 161 6.76 8.41 -18.09
N ILE A 162 5.80 7.56 -17.71
CA ILE A 162 4.40 7.98 -17.64
C ILE A 162 4.08 8.45 -16.21
N VAL A 163 3.49 9.64 -16.12
CA VAL A 163 2.86 10.15 -14.90
C VAL A 163 1.35 10.25 -15.13
N HIS A 164 0.59 9.44 -14.41
CA HIS A 164 -0.87 9.49 -14.43
C HIS A 164 -1.40 10.54 -13.47
N GLY A 165 -2.47 11.20 -13.91
CA GLY A 165 -3.31 12.09 -13.13
C GLY A 165 -3.79 11.48 -11.81
N ALA A 166 -4.07 12.36 -10.85
CA ALA A 166 -4.49 12.02 -9.49
C ALA A 166 -5.49 13.02 -8.92
N GLY A 167 -6.11 13.85 -9.76
CA GLY A 167 -6.94 14.97 -9.30
C GLY A 167 -6.15 16.26 -9.08
N LEU A 168 -6.81 17.37 -9.46
CA LEU A 168 -6.36 18.73 -9.17
C LEU A 168 -7.10 19.30 -7.96
N LEU A 169 -6.38 20.06 -7.13
CA LEU A 169 -6.97 20.91 -6.11
C LEU A 169 -7.68 22.09 -6.77
N ASN A 170 -8.94 22.30 -6.41
CA ASN A 170 -9.79 23.36 -6.95
C ASN A 170 -9.87 23.38 -8.49
N GLY A 171 -9.67 22.24 -9.15
CA GLY A 171 -9.75 22.12 -10.60
C GLY A 171 -8.56 22.67 -11.39
N GLU A 172 -7.54 23.24 -10.74
CA GLU A 172 -6.44 23.93 -11.43
C GLU A 172 -5.05 23.59 -10.88
N ARG A 173 -4.91 23.33 -9.57
CA ARG A 173 -3.60 23.15 -8.94
C ARG A 173 -3.24 21.68 -8.75
N VAL A 174 -1.97 21.34 -9.00
CA VAL A 174 -1.42 20.01 -8.73
C VAL A 174 -1.54 19.70 -7.24
N SER A 175 -2.19 18.58 -6.89
CA SER A 175 -2.31 18.12 -5.51
C SER A 175 -0.96 17.63 -4.96
N PRO A 176 -0.74 17.60 -3.63
CA PRO A 176 0.50 17.08 -3.04
C PRO A 176 0.84 15.64 -3.49
N LEU A 177 -0.17 14.79 -3.69
CA LEU A 177 0.00 13.43 -4.21
C LEU A 177 0.50 13.46 -5.66
N LEU A 178 -0.13 14.29 -6.51
CA LEU A 178 0.27 14.43 -7.90
C LEU A 178 1.67 15.05 -8.03
N ALA A 179 1.99 16.04 -7.21
CA ALA A 179 3.33 16.62 -7.11
C ALA A 179 4.36 15.56 -6.70
N GLY A 180 4.03 14.67 -5.74
CA GLY A 180 4.88 13.55 -5.37
C GLY A 180 5.17 12.61 -6.54
N ARG A 181 4.17 12.31 -7.38
CA ARG A 181 4.34 11.49 -8.60
C ARG A 181 5.23 12.19 -9.63
N LEU A 182 4.99 13.49 -9.87
CA LEU A 182 5.80 14.29 -10.81
C LEU A 182 7.26 14.40 -10.35
N ASN A 183 7.49 14.66 -9.06
CA ASN A 183 8.84 14.72 -8.50
C ASN A 183 9.57 13.38 -8.62
N LYS A 184 8.86 12.25 -8.45
CA LYS A 184 9.45 10.93 -8.71
C LYS A 184 9.77 10.71 -10.18
N GLY A 185 8.92 11.21 -11.08
CA GLY A 185 9.18 11.24 -12.53
C GLY A 185 10.44 12.03 -12.86
N ILE A 186 10.61 13.22 -12.27
CA ILE A 186 11.83 14.05 -12.41
C ILE A 186 13.06 13.28 -11.90
N GLU A 187 12.99 12.64 -10.73
CA GLU A 187 14.12 11.84 -10.21
C GLU A 187 14.54 10.72 -11.19
N VAL A 188 13.58 10.04 -11.80
CA VAL A 188 13.87 9.00 -12.81
C VAL A 188 14.43 9.61 -14.09
N PHE A 189 13.87 10.73 -14.56
CA PHE A 189 14.37 11.45 -15.73
C PHE A 189 15.84 11.87 -15.56
N GLU A 190 16.16 12.47 -14.40
CA GLU A 190 17.53 12.88 -14.08
C GLU A 190 18.47 11.69 -13.98
N SER A 191 18.10 10.64 -13.25
CA SER A 191 18.94 9.45 -13.07
C SER A 191 19.10 8.58 -14.32
N SER A 192 18.24 8.73 -15.32
CA SER A 192 18.38 8.10 -16.65
C SER A 192 19.28 8.90 -17.61
N GLY A 193 19.86 10.02 -17.16
CA GLY A 193 20.69 10.89 -18.00
C GLY A 193 19.86 11.79 -18.94
N ARG A 194 18.62 12.12 -18.57
CA ARG A 194 17.73 13.05 -19.29
C ARG A 194 17.39 12.64 -20.72
N LYS A 195 17.41 11.34 -21.01
CA LYS A 195 17.08 10.79 -22.35
C LYS A 195 15.62 10.41 -22.50
N ALA A 196 14.94 10.11 -21.40
CA ALA A 196 13.56 9.64 -21.41
C ALA A 196 12.58 10.79 -21.70
N LYS A 197 11.48 10.51 -22.41
CA LYS A 197 10.36 11.46 -22.49
C LYS A 197 9.37 11.25 -21.35
N ILE A 198 8.87 12.33 -20.75
CA ILE A 198 7.86 12.31 -19.70
C ILE A 198 6.48 12.49 -20.34
N ILE A 199 5.64 11.47 -20.25
CA ILE A 199 4.24 11.53 -20.68
C ILE A 199 3.38 11.87 -19.47
N VAL A 200 2.67 12.99 -19.52
CA VAL A 200 1.69 13.38 -18.52
C VAL A 200 0.28 13.07 -19.06
N SER A 201 -0.43 12.18 -18.38
CA SER A 201 -1.70 11.62 -18.85
C SER A 201 -2.83 11.90 -17.87
N GLY A 202 -3.84 12.62 -18.34
CA GLY A 202 -5.06 12.91 -17.59
C GLY A 202 -5.90 13.98 -18.26
N GLY A 203 -7.10 13.62 -18.71
CA GLY A 203 -8.00 14.54 -19.39
C GLY A 203 -8.71 15.56 -18.51
N GLN A 204 -9.61 16.29 -19.16
CA GLN A 204 -10.41 17.34 -18.53
C GLN A 204 -11.63 16.74 -17.83
N GLY A 205 -11.76 17.02 -16.53
CA GLY A 205 -13.01 16.73 -15.82
C GLY A 205 -14.05 17.79 -16.16
N SER A 206 -15.34 17.42 -16.12
CA SER A 206 -16.47 18.34 -16.40
C SER A 206 -16.42 19.65 -15.61
N ASP A 207 -15.78 19.64 -14.44
CA ASP A 207 -15.73 20.77 -13.49
C ASP A 207 -14.37 21.50 -13.50
N LYS A 208 -13.55 21.38 -14.56
CA LYS A 208 -12.18 21.91 -14.60
C LYS A 208 -11.93 22.87 -15.75
N ASN A 209 -11.24 23.98 -15.47
CA ASN A 209 -10.82 24.97 -16.48
C ASN A 209 -9.66 24.47 -17.36
N ILE A 210 -8.82 23.58 -16.83
CA ILE A 210 -7.66 22.99 -17.52
C ILE A 210 -7.64 21.47 -17.36
N SER A 211 -6.96 20.76 -18.26
CA SER A 211 -6.76 19.31 -18.12
C SER A 211 -5.75 18.99 -17.01
N GLU A 212 -5.79 17.78 -16.44
CA GLU A 212 -4.74 17.37 -15.48
C GLU A 212 -3.37 17.33 -16.16
N ALA A 213 -3.33 16.91 -17.43
CA ALA A 213 -2.13 16.87 -18.25
C ALA A 213 -1.50 18.26 -18.43
N GLU A 214 -2.31 19.30 -18.65
CA GLU A 214 -1.85 20.68 -18.75
C GLU A 214 -1.27 21.19 -17.42
N ALA A 215 -1.98 20.96 -16.31
CA ALA A 215 -1.49 21.33 -14.97
C ALA A 215 -0.16 20.62 -14.64
N MET A 216 -0.03 19.34 -15.01
CA MET A 216 1.20 18.57 -14.85
C MET A 216 2.33 19.10 -15.73
N LYS A 217 2.05 19.47 -16.99
CA LYS A 217 3.04 20.08 -17.89
C LYS A 217 3.59 21.38 -17.29
N ASN A 218 2.71 22.28 -16.84
CA ASN A 218 3.11 23.55 -16.25
C ASN A 218 3.99 23.34 -15.01
N TYR A 219 3.64 22.39 -14.15
CA TYR A 219 4.46 22.01 -13.00
C TYR A 219 5.86 21.53 -13.39
N LEU A 220 5.98 20.70 -14.44
CA LEU A 220 7.28 20.20 -14.91
C LEU A 220 8.14 21.32 -15.53
N LEU A 221 7.53 22.25 -16.27
CA LEU A 221 8.20 23.43 -16.81
C LEU A 221 8.75 24.33 -15.68
N GLU A 222 7.95 24.57 -14.63
CA GLU A 222 8.38 25.30 -13.42
C GLU A 222 9.55 24.62 -12.69
N LYS A 223 9.66 23.28 -12.81
CA LYS A 223 10.78 22.50 -12.27
C LYS A 223 12.00 22.43 -13.19
N GLY A 224 11.98 23.12 -14.32
CA GLY A 224 13.10 23.21 -15.26
C GLY A 224 13.21 22.06 -16.25
N ILE A 225 12.17 21.22 -16.39
CA ILE A 225 12.11 20.23 -17.46
C ILE A 225 11.75 20.94 -18.76
N SER A 226 12.54 20.74 -19.81
CA SER A 226 12.26 21.38 -21.09
C SER A 226 11.04 20.78 -21.79
N GLU A 227 10.26 21.62 -22.46
CA GLU A 227 9.02 21.26 -23.15
C GLU A 227 9.20 20.10 -24.15
N HIS A 228 10.34 20.00 -24.83
CA HIS A 228 10.61 18.92 -25.79
C HIS A 228 10.66 17.51 -25.16
N ASN A 229 10.88 17.44 -23.85
CA ASN A 229 10.88 16.20 -23.09
C ASN A 229 9.50 15.84 -22.53
N ILE A 230 8.50 16.71 -22.69
CA ILE A 230 7.17 16.51 -22.13
C ILE A 230 6.18 16.20 -23.26
N ILE A 231 5.44 15.10 -23.12
CA ILE A 231 4.35 14.73 -24.01
C ILE A 231 3.05 14.79 -23.20
N MET A 232 2.05 15.48 -23.73
CA MET A 232 0.75 15.63 -23.09
C MET A 232 -0.25 14.62 -23.66
N GLU A 233 -1.03 13.99 -22.79
CA GLU A 233 -2.20 13.18 -23.12
C GLU A 233 -3.39 13.69 -22.29
N ASP A 234 -4.31 14.39 -22.94
CA ASP A 234 -5.40 15.16 -22.33
C ASP A 234 -6.80 14.66 -22.70
N GLN A 235 -6.92 13.49 -23.33
CA GLN A 235 -8.18 12.97 -23.87
C GLN A 235 -8.82 11.90 -22.97
N SER A 236 -8.06 11.35 -22.06
CA SER A 236 -8.49 10.26 -21.18
C SER A 236 -9.50 10.70 -20.11
N THR A 237 -10.58 9.94 -19.98
CA THR A 237 -11.59 10.10 -18.91
C THR A 237 -11.55 8.96 -17.91
N THR A 238 -11.00 7.81 -18.29
CA THR A 238 -10.86 6.63 -17.43
C THR A 238 -9.39 6.19 -17.28
N THR A 239 -9.11 5.44 -16.21
CA THR A 239 -7.78 4.85 -15.99
C THR A 239 -7.36 3.90 -17.11
N LEU A 240 -8.32 3.20 -17.75
CA LEU A 240 -8.03 2.33 -18.88
C LEU A 240 -7.64 3.14 -20.12
N GLU A 241 -8.35 4.24 -20.39
CA GLU A 241 -8.03 5.17 -21.48
C GLU A 241 -6.67 5.82 -21.29
N ASN A 242 -6.32 6.25 -20.06
CA ASN A 242 -4.98 6.76 -19.72
C ASN A 242 -3.89 5.81 -20.25
N MET A 243 -4.00 4.51 -19.97
CA MET A 243 -3.01 3.52 -20.40
C MET A 243 -3.03 3.31 -21.91
N MET A 244 -4.22 3.20 -22.51
CA MET A 244 -4.37 2.98 -23.96
C MET A 244 -3.84 4.15 -24.79
N PHE A 245 -4.16 5.39 -24.40
CA PHE A 245 -3.76 6.59 -25.12
C PHE A 245 -2.28 6.89 -24.91
N SER A 246 -1.77 6.72 -23.69
CA SER A 246 -0.32 6.79 -23.43
C SER A 246 0.47 5.77 -24.25
N LYS A 247 -0.04 4.53 -24.39
CA LYS A 247 0.61 3.51 -25.23
C LYS A 247 0.68 3.91 -26.71
N LYS A 248 -0.32 4.62 -27.24
CA LYS A 248 -0.28 5.11 -28.63
C LYS A 248 0.81 6.15 -28.86
N LEU A 249 1.16 6.93 -27.82
CA LEU A 249 2.23 7.93 -27.87
C LEU A 249 3.63 7.31 -27.83
N TRP A 250 3.77 6.06 -27.38
CA TRP A 250 5.03 5.30 -27.37
C TRP A 250 5.44 4.73 -28.73
N ILE A 251 4.49 4.52 -29.64
CA ILE A 251 4.71 3.79 -30.90
C ILE A 251 5.04 4.76 -32.08
N ARG A 252 5.08 6.07 -31.82
CA ARG A 252 5.50 7.11 -32.78
C ARG A 252 6.96 7.49 -32.58
#